data_AF-A0A401ZK69-F1
#
_entry.id   AF-A0A401ZK69-F1
#
_cell.length_a   1.000
_cell.length_b   1.000
_cell.length_c   1.000
_cell.angle_alpha   90.00
_cell.angle_beta   90.00
_cell.angle_gamma   90.00
#
_symmetry.space_group_name_H-M   'P 1'
#
loop_
_entity.id
_entity.type
_entity.pdbx_description
1 polymer ?
#
loop_
_entity_poly.entity_id
_entity_poly.type
_entity_poly.pdbx_seq_one_letter_code
_entity_poly.pdbx_strand_id
1 'polypeptide(L)'
;MPLEMQTALISALVALATAGIGGYFTWHQVQREKNRWLIDLKTSYSVELYKTRLTSYPEIFELLGQLSKHAPDPLTPAKAQQIGRAIHAWLYSPGGLCAEASTRGALKGLRHYCLEWKQGAFPPELSQWRHAALFLLRRDLDLHGFESFDPKDSGPLLKKMQTEIALMR
;
A
#
# COMPACT_ATOMS: atom_id res chain seq x y z
N MET A 1 -0.31 72.22 8.79
CA MET A 1 -1.13 71.11 9.31
C MET A 1 -1.00 71.09 10.83
N PRO A 2 -2.10 70.91 11.59
CA PRO A 2 -2.02 70.80 13.04
C PRO A 2 -1.27 69.52 13.44
N LEU A 3 -0.45 69.60 14.49
CA LEU A 3 0.41 68.52 14.99
C LEU A 3 -0.41 67.23 15.30
N GLU A 4 -1.66 67.41 15.72
CA GLU A 4 -2.62 66.34 16.01
C GLU A 4 -3.01 65.52 14.76
N MET A 5 -3.13 66.16 13.59
CA MET A 5 -3.42 65.43 12.34
C MET A 5 -2.22 64.60 11.88
N GLN A 6 -1.00 65.11 12.05
CA GLN A 6 0.21 64.39 11.64
C GLN A 6 0.44 63.16 12.51
N THR A 7 0.27 63.30 13.83
CA THR A 7 0.41 62.19 14.78
C THR A 7 -0.66 61.11 14.57
N ALA A 8 -1.91 61.50 14.32
CA ALA A 8 -2.98 60.56 13.98
C ALA A 8 -2.67 59.75 12.70
N LEU A 9 -2.21 60.41 11.64
CA LEU A 9 -1.85 59.74 10.38
C LEU A 9 -0.69 58.75 10.54
N ILE A 10 0.35 59.13 11.29
CA ILE A 10 1.50 58.25 11.57
C ILE A 10 1.05 57.03 12.36
N SER A 11 0.22 57.22 13.41
CA SER A 11 -0.30 56.10 14.21
C SER A 11 -1.17 55.14 13.40
N ALA A 12 -2.00 55.65 12.50
CA ALA A 12 -2.85 54.84 11.62
C ALA A 12 -2.01 54.01 10.64
N LEU A 13 -0.93 54.59 10.10
CA LEU A 13 -0.01 53.90 9.20
C LEU A 13 0.75 52.78 9.93
N VAL A 14 1.22 53.05 11.15
CA VAL A 14 1.86 52.02 12.01
C VAL A 14 0.86 50.91 12.36
N ALA A 15 -0.38 51.25 12.70
CA ALA A 15 -1.43 50.26 12.97
C ALA A 15 -1.73 49.38 11.76
N LEU A 16 -1.82 49.96 10.56
CA LEU A 16 -2.00 49.20 9.32
C LEU A 16 -0.80 48.30 9.00
N ALA A 17 0.42 48.81 9.16
CA ALA A 17 1.63 48.03 8.91
C ALA A 17 1.75 46.86 9.89
N THR A 18 1.52 47.10 11.18
CA THR A 18 1.55 46.04 12.21
C THR A 18 0.44 45.02 12.02
N ALA A 19 -0.79 45.43 11.67
CA ALA A 19 -1.89 44.52 11.34
C ALA A 19 -1.61 43.70 10.08
N GLY A 20 -1.04 44.30 9.03
CA GLY A 20 -0.67 43.60 7.80
C GLY A 20 0.42 42.57 8.01
N ILE A 21 1.48 42.93 8.74
CA ILE A 21 2.58 42.01 9.10
C ILE A 21 2.05 40.89 10.01
N GLY A 22 1.28 41.23 11.05
CA GLY A 22 0.68 40.26 11.95
C GLY A 22 -0.27 39.30 11.24
N GLY A 23 -1.11 39.81 10.34
CA GLY A 23 -1.99 39.00 9.49
C GLY A 23 -1.22 38.06 8.56
N TYR A 24 -0.16 38.54 7.92
CA TYR A 24 0.71 37.73 7.07
C TYR A 24 1.39 36.58 7.85
N PHE A 25 1.97 36.87 9.01
CA PHE A 25 2.59 35.85 9.85
C PHE A 25 1.56 34.83 10.38
N THR A 26 0.40 35.30 10.82
CA THR A 26 -0.70 34.44 11.29
C THR A 26 -1.18 33.53 10.17
N TRP A 27 -1.38 34.06 8.96
CA TRP A 27 -1.76 33.26 7.80
C TRP A 27 -0.72 32.20 7.47
N HIS A 28 0.57 32.57 7.46
CA HIS A 28 1.65 31.61 7.22
C HIS A 28 1.72 30.52 8.28
N GLN A 29 1.48 30.86 9.54
CA GLN A 29 1.40 29.88 10.63
C GLN A 29 0.24 28.90 10.40
N VAL A 30 -0.96 29.41 10.10
CA VAL A 30 -2.15 28.59 9.82
C VAL A 30 -1.90 27.65 8.64
N GLN A 31 -1.28 28.11 7.56
CA GLN A 31 -0.96 27.26 6.41
C GLN A 31 0.06 26.17 6.75
N ARG A 32 1.06 26.47 7.59
CA ARG A 32 2.04 25.48 8.06
C ARG A 32 1.38 24.42 8.93
N GLU A 33 0.53 24.82 9.87
CA GLU A 33 -0.22 23.90 10.73
C GLU A 33 -1.16 23.02 9.92
N LYS A 34 -1.88 23.60 8.95
CA LYS A 34 -2.72 22.84 8.01
C LYS A 34 -1.91 21.79 7.24
N ASN A 35 -0.76 22.20 6.68
CA ASN A 35 0.09 21.27 5.94
C ASN A 35 0.64 20.16 6.82
N ARG A 36 1.08 20.49 8.05
CA ARG A 36 1.51 19.50 9.04
C ARG A 36 0.40 18.52 9.36
N TRP A 37 -0.83 19.00 9.62
CA TRP A 37 -1.97 18.15 9.91
C TRP A 37 -2.33 17.22 8.74
N LEU A 38 -2.25 17.72 7.50
CA LEU A 38 -2.46 16.89 6.31
C LEU A 38 -1.40 15.79 6.16
N ILE A 39 -0.14 16.10 6.47
CA ILE A 39 0.95 15.12 6.46
C ILE A 39 0.70 14.07 7.55
N ASP A 40 0.47 14.49 8.79
CA ASP A 40 0.26 13.59 9.93
C ASP A 40 -0.95 12.67 9.70
N LEU A 41 -2.04 13.20 9.12
CA LEU A 41 -3.23 12.42 8.77
C LEU A 41 -2.92 11.38 7.69
N LYS A 42 -2.20 11.77 6.63
CA LYS A 42 -1.79 10.84 5.56
C LYS A 42 -0.88 9.75 6.10
N THR A 43 0.10 10.11 6.91
CA THR A 43 1.03 9.15 7.52
C THR A 43 0.28 8.18 8.43
N SER A 44 -0.62 8.67 9.28
CA SER A 44 -1.43 7.83 10.16
C SER A 44 -2.31 6.87 9.35
N TYR A 45 -2.97 7.38 8.30
CA TYR A 45 -3.76 6.57 7.38
C TYR A 45 -2.92 5.49 6.70
N SER A 46 -1.75 5.84 6.16
CA SER A 46 -0.84 4.88 5.53
C SER A 46 -0.37 3.79 6.49
N VAL A 47 -0.08 4.15 7.75
CA VAL A 47 0.31 3.19 8.79
C VAL A 47 -0.82 2.22 9.09
N GLU A 48 -2.05 2.71 9.30
CA GLU A 48 -3.20 1.84 9.57
C GLU A 48 -3.56 0.94 8.37
N LEU A 49 -3.44 1.48 7.16
CA LEU A 49 -3.59 0.70 5.92
C LEU A 49 -2.56 -0.44 5.87
N TYR A 50 -1.29 -0.13 6.14
CA TYR A 50 -0.21 -1.12 6.12
C TYR A 50 -0.39 -2.21 7.18
N LYS A 51 -0.74 -1.83 8.42
CA LYS A 51 -1.07 -2.78 9.50
C LYS A 51 -2.21 -3.72 9.11
N THR A 52 -3.26 -3.16 8.50
CA THR A 52 -4.41 -3.96 8.04
C THR A 52 -3.98 -4.95 6.96
N ARG A 53 -3.18 -4.52 5.98
CA ARG A 53 -2.62 -5.41 4.94
C ARG A 53 -1.78 -6.53 5.55
N LEU A 54 -0.86 -6.22 6.47
CA LEU A 54 -0.03 -7.23 7.15
C LEU A 54 -0.86 -8.26 7.92
N THR A 55 -2.00 -7.85 8.48
CA THR A 55 -2.88 -8.74 9.25
C THR A 55 -3.75 -9.60 8.34
N SER A 56 -4.24 -9.06 7.21
CA SER A 56 -5.21 -9.73 6.35
C SER A 56 -4.60 -10.46 5.14
N TYR A 57 -3.41 -10.08 4.68
CA TYR A 57 -2.77 -10.67 3.50
C TYR A 57 -2.26 -12.10 3.69
N PRO A 58 -1.82 -12.54 4.89
CA PRO A 58 -1.42 -13.94 5.09
C PRO A 58 -2.49 -14.95 4.63
N GLU A 59 -3.77 -14.67 4.90
CA GLU A 59 -4.90 -15.52 4.47
C GLU A 59 -4.92 -15.72 2.95
N ILE A 60 -4.76 -14.64 2.17
CA ILE A 60 -4.76 -14.76 0.71
C ILE A 60 -3.48 -15.41 0.19
N PHE A 61 -2.32 -15.18 0.82
CA PHE A 61 -1.08 -15.86 0.45
C PHE A 61 -1.17 -17.38 0.64
N GLU A 62 -1.80 -17.84 1.72
CA GLU A 62 -2.05 -19.27 1.96
C GLU A 62 -2.93 -19.89 0.86
N LEU A 63 -4.02 -19.20 0.48
CA LEU A 63 -4.89 -19.64 -0.62
C LEU A 63 -4.14 -19.71 -1.95
N LEU A 64 -3.29 -18.72 -2.25
CA LEU A 64 -2.47 -18.70 -3.47
C LEU A 64 -1.37 -19.78 -3.47
N GLY A 65 -0.89 -20.17 -2.29
CA GLY A 65 0.05 -21.29 -2.12
C GLY A 65 -0.55 -22.62 -2.58
N GLN A 66 -1.83 -22.85 -2.28
CA GLN A 66 -2.55 -24.07 -2.68
C GLN A 66 -2.76 -24.20 -4.19
N LEU A 67 -2.70 -23.09 -4.93
CA LEU A 67 -2.77 -23.06 -6.40
C LEU A 67 -1.41 -23.31 -7.07
N SER A 68 -0.34 -23.52 -6.29
CA SER A 68 0.99 -23.80 -6.83
C SER A 68 1.04 -25.16 -7.52
N LYS A 69 1.76 -25.25 -8.64
CA LYS A 69 2.13 -26.53 -9.26
C LYS A 69 2.97 -27.44 -8.35
N HIS A 70 3.58 -26.86 -7.31
CA HIS A 70 4.39 -27.55 -6.31
C HIS A 70 3.66 -27.73 -4.97
N ALA A 71 2.34 -27.53 -4.94
CA ALA A 71 1.56 -27.82 -3.74
C ALA A 71 1.63 -29.33 -3.41
N PRO A 72 1.56 -29.72 -2.13
CA PRO A 72 1.62 -31.13 -1.72
C PRO A 72 0.52 -31.97 -2.36
N ASP A 73 -0.69 -31.40 -2.45
CA ASP A 73 -1.82 -32.04 -3.11
C ASP A 73 -1.97 -31.50 -4.54
N PRO A 74 -2.24 -32.37 -5.53
CA PRO A 74 -2.61 -31.94 -6.86
C PRO A 74 -3.83 -31.01 -6.84
N LEU A 75 -3.77 -29.93 -7.61
CA LEU A 75 -4.90 -29.04 -7.75
C LEU A 75 -5.99 -29.70 -8.61
N THR A 76 -7.18 -29.89 -8.03
CA THR A 76 -8.37 -30.39 -8.73
C THR A 76 -9.34 -29.25 -9.05
N PRO A 77 -10.26 -29.41 -10.03
CA PRO A 77 -11.30 -28.42 -10.30
C PRO A 77 -12.14 -28.08 -9.07
N ALA A 78 -12.50 -29.09 -8.26
CA ALA A 78 -13.26 -28.88 -7.02
C ALA A 78 -12.50 -28.01 -6.02
N LYS A 79 -11.20 -28.28 -5.83
CA LYS A 79 -10.32 -27.48 -4.95
C LYS A 79 -10.15 -26.05 -5.50
N ALA A 80 -9.98 -25.89 -6.82
CA ALA A 80 -9.92 -24.58 -7.45
C ALA A 80 -11.21 -23.77 -7.22
N GLN A 81 -12.39 -24.37 -7.34
CA GLN A 81 -13.66 -23.70 -7.06
C GLN A 81 -13.83 -23.32 -5.58
N GLN A 82 -13.36 -24.16 -4.67
CA GLN A 82 -13.32 -23.83 -3.24
C GLN A 82 -12.42 -22.61 -2.99
N ILE A 83 -11.21 -22.61 -3.56
CA ILE A 83 -10.28 -21.48 -3.46
C ILE A 83 -10.88 -20.23 -4.11
N GLY A 84 -11.55 -20.34 -5.26
CA GLY A 84 -12.24 -19.23 -5.91
C GLY A 84 -13.31 -18.59 -5.02
N ARG A 85 -14.08 -19.39 -4.27
CA ARG A 85 -15.02 -18.88 -3.27
C ARG A 85 -14.34 -18.21 -2.08
N ALA A 86 -13.22 -18.76 -1.61
CA ALA A 86 -12.43 -18.14 -0.55
C ALA A 86 -11.83 -16.79 -0.98
N ILE A 87 -11.28 -16.71 -2.21
CA ILE A 87 -10.81 -15.45 -2.81
C ILE A 87 -11.97 -14.45 -2.92
N HIS A 88 -13.16 -14.91 -3.30
CA HIS A 88 -14.35 -14.06 -3.33
C HIS A 88 -14.63 -13.46 -1.95
N ALA A 89 -14.70 -14.28 -0.91
CA ALA A 89 -14.95 -13.80 0.46
C ALA A 89 -13.86 -12.79 0.90
N TRP A 90 -12.60 -13.11 0.65
CA TRP A 90 -11.47 -12.24 0.99
C TRP A 90 -11.53 -10.87 0.28
N LEU A 91 -11.94 -10.82 -0.98
CA LEU A 91 -12.07 -9.57 -1.75
C LEU A 91 -13.04 -8.54 -1.14
N TYR A 92 -13.98 -9.00 -0.29
CA TYR A 92 -14.94 -8.17 0.41
C TYR A 92 -14.67 -8.10 1.93
N SER A 93 -13.55 -8.66 2.38
CA SER A 93 -13.01 -8.50 3.73
C SER A 93 -12.18 -7.20 3.86
N PRO A 94 -11.72 -6.82 5.08
CA PRO A 94 -10.80 -5.70 5.26
C PRO A 94 -9.56 -5.78 4.37
N GLY A 95 -8.97 -6.97 4.19
CA GLY A 95 -7.81 -7.16 3.30
C GLY A 95 -8.12 -6.78 1.85
N GLY A 96 -9.27 -7.22 1.33
CA GLY A 96 -9.72 -6.85 0.00
C GLY A 96 -9.99 -5.35 -0.15
N LEU A 97 -10.57 -4.70 0.86
CA LEU A 97 -10.85 -3.26 0.84
C LEU A 97 -9.57 -2.41 0.87
N CYS A 98 -8.54 -2.87 1.58
CA CYS A 98 -7.25 -2.20 1.68
C CYS A 98 -6.31 -2.51 0.50
N ALA A 99 -6.66 -3.48 -0.35
CA ALA A 99 -5.87 -3.85 -1.51
C ALA A 99 -5.96 -2.84 -2.66
N GLU A 100 -4.85 -2.65 -3.38
CA GLU A 100 -4.86 -1.77 -4.55
C GLU A 100 -5.79 -2.28 -5.65
N ALA A 101 -6.26 -1.36 -6.51
CA ALA A 101 -7.16 -1.69 -7.61
C ALA A 101 -6.58 -2.78 -8.53
N SER A 102 -5.27 -2.74 -8.79
CA SER A 102 -4.59 -3.75 -9.60
C SER A 102 -4.54 -5.12 -8.93
N THR A 103 -4.21 -5.17 -7.63
CA THR A 103 -4.23 -6.39 -6.80
C THR A 103 -5.62 -7.02 -6.79
N ARG A 104 -6.65 -6.18 -6.58
CA ARG A 104 -8.07 -6.60 -6.65
C ARG A 104 -8.42 -7.13 -8.04
N GLY A 105 -7.93 -6.49 -9.10
CA GLY A 105 -8.12 -6.92 -10.48
C GLY A 105 -7.52 -8.31 -10.74
N ALA A 106 -6.28 -8.53 -10.31
CA ALA A 106 -5.61 -9.83 -10.45
C ALA A 106 -6.32 -10.95 -9.69
N LEU A 107 -6.76 -10.68 -8.45
CA LEU A 107 -7.52 -11.64 -7.66
C LEU A 107 -8.91 -11.93 -8.23
N LYS A 108 -9.57 -10.94 -8.85
CA LYS A 108 -10.84 -11.15 -9.58
C LYS A 108 -10.64 -12.02 -10.82
N GLY A 109 -9.56 -11.80 -11.57
CA GLY A 109 -9.17 -12.63 -12.71
C GLY A 109 -8.90 -14.07 -12.26
N LEU A 110 -8.08 -14.24 -11.22
CA LEU A 110 -7.79 -15.55 -10.65
C LEU A 110 -9.05 -16.28 -10.19
N ARG A 111 -9.93 -15.58 -9.45
CA ARG A 111 -11.22 -16.10 -9.00
C ARG A 111 -12.07 -16.60 -10.16
N HIS A 112 -12.13 -15.84 -11.26
CA HIS A 112 -12.91 -16.21 -12.44
C HIS A 112 -12.46 -17.56 -13.00
N TYR A 113 -11.18 -17.72 -13.30
CA TYR A 113 -10.63 -18.99 -13.81
C TYR A 113 -10.75 -20.14 -12.80
N CYS A 114 -10.64 -19.87 -11.50
CA CYS A 114 -10.88 -20.87 -10.46
C CYS A 114 -12.32 -21.41 -10.47
N LEU A 115 -13.29 -20.53 -10.73
CA LEU A 115 -14.72 -20.89 -10.72
C LEU A 115 -15.17 -21.51 -12.06
N GLU A 116 -14.57 -21.10 -13.17
CA GLU A 116 -14.91 -21.62 -14.50
C GLU A 116 -14.32 -23.00 -14.78
N TRP A 117 -13.21 -23.35 -14.13
CA TRP A 117 -12.63 -24.67 -14.30
C TRP A 117 -13.50 -25.74 -13.63
N LYS A 118 -14.20 -26.53 -14.46
CA LYS A 118 -15.10 -27.61 -14.02
C LYS A 118 -14.51 -29.00 -14.24
N GLN A 119 -13.76 -29.18 -15.31
CA GLN A 119 -13.20 -30.47 -15.74
C GLN A 119 -12.06 -30.25 -16.74
N GLY A 120 -11.31 -31.32 -17.02
CA GLY A 120 -10.25 -31.31 -18.05
C GLY A 120 -8.88 -30.87 -17.54
N ALA A 121 -8.01 -30.51 -18.49
CA ALA A 121 -6.64 -30.10 -18.21
C ALA A 121 -6.56 -28.79 -17.41
N PHE A 122 -5.42 -28.59 -16.75
CA PHE A 122 -5.14 -27.39 -15.96
C PHE A 122 -5.12 -26.12 -16.86
N PRO A 123 -5.95 -25.10 -16.57
CA PRO A 123 -5.93 -23.83 -17.29
C PRO A 123 -4.62 -23.06 -17.09
N PRO A 124 -3.85 -22.74 -18.15
CA PRO A 124 -2.59 -22.00 -18.01
C PRO A 124 -2.80 -20.61 -17.39
N GLU A 125 -3.97 -20.01 -17.59
CA GLU A 125 -4.33 -18.68 -17.08
C GLU A 125 -4.36 -18.66 -15.54
N LEU A 126 -4.72 -19.77 -14.89
CA LEU A 126 -4.66 -19.87 -13.42
C LEU A 126 -3.25 -19.57 -12.89
N SER A 127 -2.24 -20.15 -13.55
CA SER A 127 -0.85 -19.91 -13.18
C SER A 127 -0.47 -18.45 -13.39
N GLN A 128 -0.85 -17.85 -14.53
CA GLN A 128 -0.53 -16.46 -14.85
C GLN A 128 -1.15 -15.49 -13.84
N TRP A 129 -2.45 -15.64 -13.56
CA TRP A 129 -3.16 -14.80 -12.60
C TRP A 129 -2.68 -15.00 -11.17
N ARG A 130 -2.27 -16.23 -10.80
CA ARG A 130 -1.65 -16.51 -9.49
C ARG A 130 -0.33 -15.75 -9.34
N HIS A 131 0.54 -15.78 -10.34
CA HIS A 131 1.81 -15.04 -10.29
C HIS A 131 1.58 -13.53 -10.26
N ALA A 132 0.64 -13.01 -11.05
CA ALA A 132 0.25 -11.60 -11.02
C ALA A 132 -0.29 -11.18 -9.65
N ALA A 133 -1.17 -11.98 -9.04
CA ALA A 133 -1.71 -11.72 -7.71
C ALA A 133 -0.61 -11.73 -6.63
N LEU A 134 0.29 -12.72 -6.65
CA LEU A 134 1.41 -12.79 -5.71
C LEU A 134 2.33 -11.57 -5.83
N PHE A 135 2.66 -11.16 -7.06
CA PHE A 135 3.49 -9.98 -7.31
C PHE A 135 2.84 -8.70 -6.78
N LEU A 136 1.55 -8.48 -7.10
CA LEU A 136 0.85 -7.27 -6.68
C LEU A 136 0.59 -7.22 -5.18
N LEU A 137 0.29 -8.36 -4.54
CA LEU A 137 0.16 -8.43 -3.08
C LEU A 137 1.48 -8.10 -2.35
N ARG A 138 2.62 -8.51 -2.91
CA ARG A 138 3.94 -8.13 -2.38
C ARG A 138 4.22 -6.65 -2.56
N ARG A 139 3.91 -6.10 -3.74
CA ARG A 139 4.01 -4.66 -3.99
C ARG A 139 3.17 -3.84 -3.04
N ASP A 140 1.94 -4.26 -2.75
CA ASP A 140 1.07 -3.58 -1.77
C ASP A 140 1.68 -3.52 -0.35
N LEU A 141 2.67 -4.38 -0.06
CA LEU A 141 3.43 -4.44 1.18
C LEU A 141 4.84 -3.84 1.04
N ASP A 142 5.16 -3.22 -0.09
CA ASP A 142 6.49 -2.72 -0.46
C ASP A 142 7.59 -3.81 -0.41
N LEU A 143 7.20 -5.09 -0.55
CA LEU A 143 8.11 -6.23 -0.57
C LEU A 143 8.65 -6.44 -1.99
N HIS A 144 9.56 -5.56 -2.39
CA HIS A 144 10.25 -5.62 -3.68
C HIS A 144 11.63 -6.28 -3.57
N GLY A 145 12.11 -6.92 -4.64
CA GLY A 145 13.50 -7.38 -4.77
C GLY A 145 13.73 -8.87 -4.52
N PHE A 146 12.71 -9.62 -4.11
CA PHE A 146 12.78 -11.09 -4.02
C PHE A 146 12.53 -11.77 -5.37
N GLU A 147 12.13 -11.03 -6.40
CA GLU A 147 11.82 -11.56 -7.73
C GLU A 147 13.07 -11.93 -8.53
N SER A 148 14.20 -11.25 -8.28
CA SER A 148 15.51 -11.53 -8.90
C SER A 148 16.35 -12.53 -8.09
N PHE A 149 15.83 -13.01 -6.95
CA PHE A 149 16.52 -13.99 -6.13
C PHE A 149 16.55 -15.34 -6.86
N ASP A 150 17.71 -15.72 -7.38
CA ASP A 150 17.97 -17.08 -7.86
C ASP A 150 18.47 -17.93 -6.67
N PRO A 151 17.71 -18.96 -6.22
CA PRO A 151 18.15 -19.86 -5.16
C PRO A 151 19.43 -20.63 -5.51
N LYS A 152 19.77 -20.71 -6.80
CA LYS A 152 21.01 -21.33 -7.29
C LYS A 152 22.19 -20.37 -7.27
N ASP A 153 21.96 -19.05 -7.24
CA ASP A 153 22.97 -18.03 -6.99
C ASP A 153 23.23 -17.88 -5.47
N SER A 154 23.65 -19.00 -4.87
CA SER A 154 23.88 -19.17 -3.44
C SER A 154 25.30 -18.75 -3.02
N GLY A 155 25.71 -17.54 -3.40
CA GLY A 155 26.63 -16.80 -2.53
C GLY A 155 25.94 -16.67 -1.17
N PRO A 156 26.56 -17.06 -0.04
CA PRO A 156 25.83 -17.44 1.16
C PRO A 156 24.87 -16.32 1.53
N LEU A 157 23.58 -16.64 1.64
CA LEU A 157 22.52 -15.70 2.00
C LEU A 157 22.88 -14.93 3.29
N LEU A 158 23.57 -15.62 4.20
CA LEU A 158 24.23 -15.07 5.39
C LEU A 158 25.23 -13.95 5.09
N LYS A 159 26.05 -14.07 4.05
CA LYS A 159 27.06 -13.09 3.65
C LYS A 159 26.41 -11.84 3.05
N LYS A 160 25.35 -11.99 2.26
CA LYS A 160 24.54 -10.86 1.77
C LYS A 160 23.82 -10.14 2.94
N MET A 161 23.18 -10.87 3.85
CA MET A 161 22.56 -10.28 5.04
C MET A 161 23.58 -9.59 5.97
N GLN A 162 24.78 -10.16 6.16
CA GLN A 162 25.86 -9.52 6.93
C GLN A 162 26.33 -8.21 6.28
N THR A 163 26.36 -8.15 4.95
CA THR A 163 26.77 -6.95 4.21
C THR A 163 25.71 -5.86 4.29
N GLU A 164 24.43 -6.21 4.18
CA GLU A 164 23.31 -5.26 4.34
C GLU A 164 23.22 -4.71 5.76
N ILE A 165 23.39 -5.55 6.79
CA ILE A 165 23.43 -5.11 8.19
C ILE A 165 24.63 -4.18 8.46
N ALA A 166 25.77 -4.42 7.80
CA ALA A 166 26.94 -3.56 7.91
C ALA A 166 26.77 -2.20 7.21
N LEU A 167 25.98 -2.13 6.13
CA LEU A 167 25.67 -0.90 5.39
C LEU A 167 24.59 -0.02 6.07
N MET A 168 23.84 -0.57 7.01
CA MET A 168 22.82 0.14 7.79
C MET A 168 23.33 0.73 9.12
N ARG A 169 24.62 0.59 9.43
CA ARG A 169 25.30 1.27 10.55
C ARG A 169 26.05 2.50 10.06
#